data_AF-A0A5B6TJC8-F1
#
_entry.id   AF-A0A5B6TJC8-F1
#
_cell.length_a   1.000
_cell.length_b   1.000
_cell.length_c   1.000
_cell.angle_alpha   90.00
_cell.angle_beta   90.00
_cell.angle_gamma   90.00
#
_symmetry.space_group_name_H-M   'P 1'
#
loop_
_entity.id
_entity.type
_entity.pdbx_description
1 polymer ?
#
loop_
_entity_poly.entity_id
_entity_poly.type
_entity_poly.pdbx_seq_one_letter_code
_entity_poly.pdbx_strand_id
1 'polypeptide(L)'
;MKTEFPQIEQLPVWSKYDWKKEPAFHSIILSDIAREMVNWAKKGDYVNVKRLMDYMESAFINGSFAVQAYLGTDFTVSILETKEKEVRDKIKSLMGPETTYAYKLNLNGYREPN
;
A
#
# COMPACT_ATOMS: atom_id res chain seq x y z
N MET A 1 -13.08 -0.02 5.75
CA MET A 1 -12.11 0.98 5.22
C MET A 1 -12.69 2.37 5.02
N LYS A 2 -13.75 2.58 4.25
CA LYS A 2 -14.24 3.93 3.90
C LYS A 2 -14.49 4.87 5.10
N THR A 3 -15.05 4.34 6.19
CA THR A 3 -15.31 5.09 7.43
C THR A 3 -14.06 5.40 8.23
N GLU A 4 -13.01 4.59 8.07
CA GLU A 4 -11.77 4.72 8.84
C GLU A 4 -10.65 5.38 8.04
N PHE A 5 -10.81 5.44 6.72
CA PHE A 5 -9.82 5.97 5.80
C PHE A 5 -10.50 6.65 4.60
N PRO A 6 -11.24 7.75 4.81
CA PRO A 6 -12.03 8.40 3.77
C PRO A 6 -11.20 9.00 2.63
N GLN A 7 -9.92 9.28 2.84
CA GLN A 7 -9.03 9.88 1.83
C GLN A 7 -8.71 8.90 0.69
N ILE A 8 -8.91 7.60 0.89
CA ILE A 8 -8.67 6.58 -0.13
C ILE A 8 -9.57 6.77 -1.37
N GLU A 9 -10.70 7.46 -1.21
CA GLU A 9 -11.63 7.78 -2.31
C GLU A 9 -11.02 8.73 -3.35
N GLN A 10 -9.95 9.43 -2.99
CA GLN A 10 -9.23 10.33 -3.88
C GLN A 10 -8.26 9.59 -4.80
N LEU A 11 -8.05 8.29 -4.59
CA LEU A 11 -7.19 7.48 -5.42
C LEU A 11 -7.93 7.02 -6.69
N PRO A 12 -7.38 7.23 -7.90
CA PRO A 12 -8.02 6.80 -9.15
C PRO A 12 -8.34 5.29 -9.23
N VAL A 13 -7.66 4.47 -8.44
CA VAL A 13 -7.91 3.02 -8.36
C VAL A 13 -9.14 2.68 -7.52
N TRP A 14 -9.48 3.53 -6.54
CA TRP A 14 -10.62 3.31 -5.65
C TRP A 14 -11.97 3.38 -6.37
N SER A 15 -12.07 4.25 -7.37
CA SER A 15 -13.27 4.42 -8.19
C SER A 15 -13.56 3.24 -9.11
N LYS A 16 -12.65 2.26 -9.23
CA LYS A 16 -12.83 1.05 -10.04
C LYS A 16 -13.63 -0.06 -9.33
N TYR A 17 -13.87 0.03 -8.03
CA TYR A 17 -14.53 -1.02 -7.24
C TYR A 17 -15.98 -0.67 -6.88
N ASP A 18 -16.90 -1.65 -6.98
CA ASP A 18 -18.28 -1.55 -6.48
C ASP A 18 -18.36 -2.03 -5.03
N TRP A 19 -18.09 -1.10 -4.11
CA TRP A 19 -18.04 -1.30 -2.66
C TRP A 19 -19.31 -1.88 -2.02
N LYS A 20 -20.45 -1.87 -2.71
CA LYS A 20 -21.72 -2.38 -2.18
C LYS A 20 -21.91 -3.88 -2.37
N LYS A 21 -21.12 -4.53 -3.22
CA LYS A 21 -21.27 -5.97 -3.54
C LYS A 21 -20.19 -6.86 -2.91
N GLU A 22 -19.14 -6.28 -2.32
CA GLU A 22 -17.88 -7.00 -2.09
C GLU A 22 -17.24 -6.72 -0.70
N PRO A 23 -17.87 -7.16 0.42
CA PRO A 23 -17.39 -6.87 1.78
C PRO A 23 -16.11 -7.66 2.19
N ALA A 24 -15.79 -8.77 1.52
CA ALA A 24 -14.59 -9.58 1.80
C ALA A 24 -13.28 -9.02 1.19
N PHE A 25 -13.34 -7.91 0.47
CA PHE A 25 -12.27 -7.48 -0.44
C PHE A 25 -11.23 -6.51 0.15
N HIS A 26 -11.25 -6.26 1.46
CA HIS A 26 -10.33 -5.30 2.07
C HIS A 26 -8.85 -5.63 1.78
N SER A 27 -8.47 -6.90 1.85
CA SER A 27 -7.12 -7.38 1.53
C SER A 27 -6.80 -7.29 0.04
N ILE A 28 -7.69 -7.79 -0.83
CA ILE A 28 -7.52 -7.76 -2.29
C ILE A 28 -7.33 -6.34 -2.81
N ILE A 29 -8.10 -5.39 -2.29
CA ILE A 29 -8.07 -4.01 -2.77
C ILE A 29 -6.76 -3.32 -2.33
N LEU A 30 -6.26 -3.59 -1.13
CA LEU A 30 -4.97 -3.05 -0.70
C LEU A 30 -3.80 -3.58 -1.53
N SER A 31 -3.83 -4.87 -1.90
CA SER A 31 -2.87 -5.44 -2.83
C SER A 31 -2.95 -4.80 -4.22
N ASP A 32 -4.16 -4.56 -4.74
CA ASP A 32 -4.34 -3.91 -6.04
C ASP A 32 -3.92 -2.44 -6.03
N ILE A 33 -4.18 -1.71 -4.94
CA ILE A 33 -3.67 -0.35 -4.74
C ILE A 33 -2.13 -0.35 -4.74
N ALA A 34 -1.49 -1.31 -4.06
CA ALA A 34 -0.04 -1.45 -4.08
C ALA A 34 0.50 -1.77 -5.48
N ARG A 35 -0.16 -2.65 -6.24
CA ARG A 35 0.23 -2.97 -7.63
C ARG A 35 0.09 -1.77 -8.56
N GLU A 36 -0.97 -0.99 -8.41
CA GLU A 36 -1.14 0.24 -9.20
C GLU A 36 -0.05 1.26 -8.87
N MET A 37 0.30 1.41 -7.59
CA MET A 37 1.43 2.24 -7.17
C MET A 37 2.74 1.79 -7.81
N VAL A 38 2.99 0.48 -7.86
CA VAL A 38 4.15 -0.11 -8.54
C VAL A 38 4.14 0.23 -10.03
N ASN A 39 2.97 0.22 -10.69
CA ASN A 39 2.83 0.64 -12.08
C ASN A 39 3.15 2.14 -12.28
N TRP A 40 2.77 3.02 -11.34
CA TRP A 40 3.15 4.43 -11.37
C TRP A 40 4.66 4.59 -11.23
N ALA A 41 5.27 3.88 -10.28
CA ALA A 41 6.72 3.89 -10.07
C ALA A 41 7.49 3.40 -11.32
N LYS A 42 7.00 2.34 -11.99
CA LYS A 42 7.56 1.86 -13.27
C LYS A 42 7.53 2.91 -14.37
N LYS A 43 6.55 3.81 -14.35
CA LYS A 43 6.40 4.93 -15.29
C LYS A 43 7.14 6.20 -14.85
N GLY A 44 7.82 6.17 -13.70
CA GLY A 44 8.51 7.33 -13.12
C GLY A 44 7.59 8.35 -12.46
N ASP A 45 6.31 8.04 -12.25
CA ASP A 45 5.34 8.93 -11.61
C ASP A 45 5.46 8.89 -10.08
N TYR A 46 6.58 9.39 -9.58
CA TYR A 46 6.89 9.37 -8.15
C TYR A 46 6.09 10.39 -7.33
N VAL A 47 5.43 11.35 -7.97
CA VAL A 47 4.53 12.30 -7.30
C VAL A 47 3.31 11.57 -6.76
N ASN A 48 2.67 10.74 -7.61
CA ASN A 48 1.52 9.95 -7.17
C ASN A 48 1.91 8.82 -6.21
N VAL A 49 3.08 8.20 -6.40
CA VAL A 49 3.64 7.23 -5.43
C VAL A 49 3.82 7.89 -4.07
N LYS A 50 4.47 9.06 -4.01
CA LYS A 50 4.71 9.76 -2.74
C LYS A 50 3.41 10.12 -2.05
N ARG A 51 2.45 10.68 -2.79
CA ARG A 51 1.12 11.03 -2.26
C ARG A 51 0.41 9.81 -1.66
N LEU A 52 0.44 8.66 -2.35
CA LEU A 52 -0.15 7.43 -1.83
C LEU A 52 0.59 6.95 -0.57
N MET A 53 1.92 6.97 -0.58
CA MET A 53 2.70 6.59 0.61
C MET A 53 2.42 7.49 1.81
N ASP A 54 2.23 8.80 1.61
CA ASP A 54 1.83 9.72 2.69
C ASP A 54 0.45 9.37 3.27
N TYR A 55 -0.49 8.99 2.41
CA TYR A 55 -1.79 8.52 2.88
C TYR A 55 -1.67 7.22 3.68
N MET A 56 -0.88 6.25 3.21
CA MET A 56 -0.68 4.98 3.91
C MET A 56 0.03 5.18 5.25
N GLU A 57 1.03 6.07 5.31
CA GLU A 57 1.69 6.46 6.55
C GLU A 57 0.69 7.06 7.55
N SER A 58 -0.15 7.99 7.09
CA SER A 58 -1.21 8.57 7.92
C SER A 58 -2.19 7.50 8.43
N ALA A 59 -2.47 6.48 7.63
CA ALA A 59 -3.34 5.37 8.00
C ALA A 59 -2.70 4.44 9.03
N PHE A 60 -1.39 4.20 8.93
CA PHE A 60 -0.64 3.47 9.96
C PHE A 60 -0.64 4.21 11.30
N ILE A 61 -0.51 5.54 11.29
CA ILE A 61 -0.46 6.35 12.53
C ILE A 61 -1.83 6.48 13.18
N ASN A 62 -2.88 6.75 12.38
CA ASN A 62 -4.19 7.17 12.90
C ASN A 62 -5.31 6.14 12.71
N GLY A 63 -5.10 5.11 11.89
CA GLY A 63 -6.10 4.09 11.62
C GLY A 63 -6.32 3.16 12.82
N SER A 64 -7.44 2.44 12.82
CA SER A 64 -7.66 1.38 13.81
C SER A 64 -6.63 0.27 13.68
N PHE A 65 -6.49 -0.55 14.74
CA PHE A 65 -5.64 -1.73 14.71
C PHE A 65 -5.95 -2.66 13.52
N ALA A 66 -7.22 -2.83 13.16
CA ALA A 66 -7.60 -3.66 12.02
C ALA A 66 -7.08 -3.09 10.69
N VAL A 67 -7.18 -1.76 10.48
CA VAL A 67 -6.65 -1.10 9.29
C VAL A 67 -5.13 -1.23 9.24
N GLN A 68 -4.43 -0.97 10.35
CA GLN A 68 -2.99 -1.12 10.42
C GLN A 68 -2.55 -2.55 10.09
N ALA A 69 -3.28 -3.56 10.60
CA ALA A 69 -3.01 -4.96 10.30
C ALA A 69 -3.16 -5.27 8.81
N TYR A 70 -4.25 -4.84 8.16
CA TYR A 70 -4.45 -5.05 6.73
C TYR A 70 -3.41 -4.33 5.86
N LEU A 71 -3.02 -3.11 6.23
CA LEU A 71 -1.95 -2.40 5.53
C LEU A 71 -0.61 -3.12 5.70
N GLY A 72 -0.33 -3.58 6.92
CA GLY A 72 0.84 -4.37 7.23
C GLY A 72 0.90 -5.62 6.37
N THR A 73 -0.15 -6.42 6.31
CA THR A 73 -0.11 -7.69 5.58
C THR A 73 -0.30 -7.52 4.09
N ASP A 74 -1.31 -6.80 3.63
CA ASP A 74 -1.72 -6.88 2.22
C ASP A 74 -1.01 -5.84 1.36
N PHE A 75 -0.91 -4.60 1.87
CA PHE A 75 -0.28 -3.51 1.14
C PHE A 75 1.25 -3.65 1.13
N THR A 76 1.89 -3.76 2.30
CA THR A 76 3.37 -3.77 2.33
C THR A 76 3.99 -5.06 1.81
N VAL A 77 3.32 -6.22 1.96
CA VAL A 77 3.79 -7.47 1.32
C VAL A 77 3.69 -7.37 -0.19
N SER A 78 2.63 -6.77 -0.75
CA SER A 78 2.54 -6.58 -2.21
C SER A 78 3.69 -5.72 -2.77
N ILE A 79 4.19 -4.75 -2.01
CA ILE A 79 5.40 -3.99 -2.37
C ILE A 79 6.63 -4.91 -2.29
N LEU A 80 6.76 -5.70 -1.23
CA LEU A 80 7.87 -6.62 -1.01
C LEU A 80 7.97 -7.66 -2.14
N GLU A 81 6.84 -8.17 -2.63
CA GLU A 81 6.74 -9.13 -3.73
C GLU A 81 7.02 -8.53 -5.12
N THR A 82 7.18 -7.21 -5.23
CA THR A 82 7.52 -6.55 -6.50
C THR A 82 8.88 -7.04 -6.98
N LYS A 83 8.95 -7.64 -8.18
CA LYS A 83 10.16 -8.27 -8.71
C LYS A 83 11.24 -7.26 -9.08
N GLU A 84 10.85 -6.12 -9.62
CA GLU A 84 11.79 -5.11 -10.10
C GLU A 84 12.44 -4.36 -8.92
N LYS A 85 13.67 -4.77 -8.57
CA LYS A 85 14.43 -4.23 -7.43
C LYS A 85 14.50 -2.70 -7.44
N GLU A 86 14.81 -2.08 -8.60
CA GLU A 86 14.94 -0.62 -8.70
C GLU A 86 13.63 0.11 -8.36
N VAL A 87 12.50 -0.44 -8.83
CA VAL A 87 11.16 0.09 -8.55
C VAL A 87 10.84 -0.04 -7.06
N ARG A 88 11.10 -1.24 -6.50
CA ARG A 88 10.88 -1.53 -5.08
C ARG A 88 11.72 -0.64 -4.17
N ASP A 89 13.01 -0.50 -4.45
CA ASP A 89 13.92 0.36 -3.69
C ASP A 89 13.51 1.84 -3.77
N LYS A 90 13.03 2.27 -4.93
CA LYS A 90 12.53 3.64 -5.06
C LYS A 90 11.26 3.86 -4.23
N ILE A 91 10.31 2.93 -4.25
CA ILE A 91 9.12 2.99 -3.37
C ILE A 91 9.53 3.01 -1.90
N LYS A 92 10.45 2.13 -1.49
CA LYS A 92 11.01 2.09 -0.12
C LYS A 92 11.59 3.44 0.31
N SER A 93 12.28 4.14 -0.59
CA SER A 93 12.83 5.48 -0.29
C SER A 93 11.78 6.56 -0.01
N LEU A 94 10.51 6.30 -0.35
CA LEU A 94 9.38 7.21 -0.14
C LEU A 94 8.51 6.81 1.05
N MET A 95 8.82 5.69 1.71
CA MET A 95 8.13 5.24 2.92
C MET A 95 8.39 6.19 4.09
N GLY A 96 7.36 6.40 4.89
CA GLY A 96 7.48 7.03 6.20
C GLY A 96 7.95 6.02 7.26
N PRO A 97 8.15 6.47 8.51
CA PRO A 97 8.61 5.62 9.60
C PRO A 97 7.76 4.37 9.85
N GLU A 98 6.44 4.49 9.92
CA GLU A 98 5.54 3.38 10.26
C GLU A 98 5.38 2.40 9.09
N THR A 99 5.24 2.91 7.87
CA THR A 99 5.24 2.08 6.66
C THR A 99 6.56 1.32 6.50
N THR A 100 7.69 1.97 6.82
CA THR A 100 9.02 1.31 6.84
C THR A 100 9.10 0.22 7.91
N TYR A 101 8.57 0.48 9.11
CA TYR A 101 8.54 -0.49 10.20
C TYR A 101 7.74 -1.74 9.81
N ALA A 102 6.52 -1.55 9.30
CA ALA A 102 5.67 -2.64 8.83
C ALA A 102 6.34 -3.46 7.72
N TYR A 103 6.96 -2.79 6.74
CA TYR A 103 7.71 -3.46 5.67
C TYR A 103 8.84 -4.34 6.23
N LYS A 104 9.64 -3.81 7.16
CA LYS A 104 10.75 -4.55 7.78
C LYS A 104 10.26 -5.71 8.62
N LEU A 105 9.14 -5.57 9.32
CA LEU A 105 8.54 -6.64 10.09
C LEU A 105 8.17 -7.83 9.19
N ASN A 106 7.66 -7.57 7.99
CA ASN A 106 7.34 -8.62 7.03
C ASN A 106 8.56 -9.34 6.46
N LEU A 107 9.75 -8.71 6.42
CA LEU A 107 10.98 -9.39 5.99
C LEU A 107 11.42 -10.52 6.94
N ASN A 108 10.84 -10.61 8.14
CA ASN A 108 11.08 -11.74 9.05
C ASN A 108 10.34 -13.03 8.59
N GLY A 109 9.30 -12.89 7.75
CA GLY A 109 8.51 -14.01 7.23
C GLY A 109 8.49 -14.14 5.70
N TYR A 110 8.77 -13.06 4.98
CA TYR A 110 8.82 -12.97 3.52
C TYR A 110 10.21 -12.58 3.04
N ARG A 111 10.51 -12.87 1.77
CA ARG A 111 11.79 -12.48 1.15
C ARG A 111 11.53 -11.63 -0.08
N GLU A 112 12.30 -10.56 -0.21
CA GLU A 112 12.32 -9.82 -1.46
C GLU A 112 12.85 -10.73 -2.59
N PRO A 113 12.21 -10.74 -3.76
CA PRO A 113 12.78 -11.40 -4.93
C PRO A 113 14.08 -10.69 -5.36
N ASN A 114 15.07 -11.50 -5.74
CA ASN A 114 16.35 -11.06 -6.29
C ASN A 114 16.18 -10.30 -7.60
#